data_AF-A0A2E9V8Y2-F1
#
_entry.id   AF-A0A2E9V8Y2-F1
#
_cell.length_a   1.000
_cell.length_b   1.000
_cell.length_c   1.000
_cell.angle_alpha   90.00
_cell.angle_beta   90.00
_cell.angle_gamma   90.00
#
_symmetry.space_group_name_H-M   'P 1'
#
loop_
_entity.id
_entity.type
_entity.pdbx_description
1 polymer ?
#
loop_
_entity_poly.entity_id
_entity_poly.type
_entity_poly.pdbx_seq_one_letter_code
_entity_poly.pdbx_strand_id
1 'polypeptide(L)' 'MEHKNIQVNQNDALIIIDVQNDFCPGGALAVTSGDSIIEPINQIMSLFNNIILSQDWH' A
#
# COMPACT_ATOMS: atom_id res chain seq x y z
N MET A 1 -0.26 -19.93 13.21
CA MET A 1 -0.56 -19.47 11.83
C MET A 1 0.77 -19.37 11.12
N GLU A 2 0.93 -20.08 10.00
CA GLU A 2 2.19 -20.07 9.24
C GLU A 2 2.34 -18.73 8.51
N HIS A 3 3.36 -17.95 8.84
CA HIS A 3 3.76 -16.80 8.04
C HIS A 3 4.51 -17.32 6.81
N LYS A 4 3.91 -17.20 5.63
CA LYS A 4 4.64 -17.43 4.38
C LYS A 4 5.70 -16.34 4.23
N ASN A 5 6.97 -16.72 4.25
CA ASN A 5 8.05 -15.83 3.85
C ASN A 5 7.93 -15.58 2.35
N ILE A 6 7.56 -14.36 1.96
CA ILE A 6 7.57 -13.92 0.57
C ILE A 6 9.02 -13.55 0.22
N GLN A 7 9.59 -14.21 -0.80
CA GLN A 7 10.85 -13.77 -1.40
C GLN A 7 10.52 -12.79 -2.53
N VAL A 8 11.07 -11.57 -2.44
CA VAL A 8 10.93 -10.53 -3.47
C VAL A 8 12.16 -10.58 -4.38
N ASN A 9 11.92 -10.71 -5.68
CA ASN A 9 12.95 -10.73 -6.71
C ASN A 9 13.05 -9.41 -7.46
N GLN A 10 14.10 -9.26 -8.27
CA GLN A 10 14.36 -8.02 -9.01
C GLN A 10 13.25 -7.63 -10.01
N ASN A 11 12.48 -8.61 -10.48
CA ASN A 11 11.40 -8.41 -11.46
C ASN A 11 10.02 -8.27 -10.82
N ASP A 12 9.93 -8.36 -9.49
CA ASP A 12 8.67 -8.16 -8.78
C ASP A 12 8.41 -6.66 -8.58
N ALA A 13 7.14 -6.30 -8.48
CA ALA A 13 6.71 -4.92 -8.27
C ALA A 13 5.69 -4.82 -7.14
N LEU A 14 5.80 -3.76 -6.35
CA LEU A 14 4.79 -3.35 -5.38
C LEU A 14 3.89 -2.32 -6.04
N ILE A 15 2.60 -2.61 -6.09
CA ILE A 15 1.58 -1.68 -6.58
C ILE A 15 0.75 -1.23 -5.38
N ILE A 16 0.81 0.06 -5.06
CA ILE A 16 0.07 0.68 -3.98
C ILE A 16 -1.15 1.36 -4.59
N ILE A 17 -2.34 0.85 -4.26
CA ILE A 17 -3.59 1.28 -4.87
C ILE A 17 -4.28 2.28 -3.98
N ASP A 18 -4.46 3.49 -4.51
CA ASP A 18 -5.40 4.51 -4.01
C ASP A 18 -5.25 4.79 -2.50
N VAL A 19 -4.01 4.85 -2.01
CA VAL A 19 -3.71 5.33 -0.65
C VAL A 19 -3.78 6.86 -0.66
N GLN A 20 -5.01 7.37 -0.65
CA GLN A 20 -5.34 8.79 -0.76
C GLN A 20 -6.12 9.26 0.47
N ASN A 21 -6.02 10.56 0.75
CA ASN A 21 -6.71 11.19 1.88
C ASN A 21 -8.22 10.94 1.87
N ASP A 22 -8.85 10.93 0.69
CA ASP A 22 -10.29 10.71 0.56
C ASP A 22 -10.75 9.33 1.05
N PHE A 23 -9.86 8.34 1.01
CA PHE A 23 -10.13 6.98 1.50
C PHE A 23 -9.63 6.75 2.93
N CYS A 24 -8.96 7.72 3.55
CA CYS A 24 -8.55 7.67 4.96
C CYS A 24 -9.63 8.26 5.89
N PRO A 25 -9.60 7.96 7.21
CA PRO A 25 -10.53 8.57 8.17
C PRO A 25 -10.55 10.11 8.07
N GLY A 26 -11.74 10.68 7.89
CA GLY A 26 -11.94 12.12 7.68
C GLY A 26 -12.00 12.56 6.21
N GLY A 27 -11.72 11.66 5.26
CA GLY A 27 -11.86 11.89 3.82
C GLY A 27 -13.30 11.78 3.29
N ALA A 28 -13.49 12.15 2.02
CA ALA A 28 -14.80 12.16 1.38
C ALA A 28 -15.43 10.76 1.20
N LEU A 29 -14.61 9.72 1.08
CA LEU A 29 -15.01 8.31 0.97
C LEU A 29 -14.21 7.43 1.96
N ALA A 30 -14.15 7.88 3.21
CA ALA A 30 -13.31 7.27 4.23
C ALA A 30 -13.59 5.77 4.44
N VAL A 31 -12.53 4.97 4.40
CA VAL A 31 -12.53 3.57 4.85
C VAL A 31 -12.17 3.54 6.33
N THR A 32 -12.90 2.75 7.12
CA THR A 32 -12.61 2.56 8.54
C THR A 32 -11.18 2.07 8.74
N SER A 33 -10.39 2.83 9.51
CA SER A 33 -8.96 2.58 9.74
C SER A 33 -8.11 2.49 8.47
N GLY A 34 -8.52 3.16 7.38
CA GLY A 34 -7.81 3.14 6.09
C GLY A 34 -6.38 3.66 6.13
N ASP A 35 -6.05 4.46 7.13
CA ASP A 35 -4.71 4.99 7.41
C ASP A 35 -3.79 3.98 8.12
N SER A 36 -4.34 2.94 8.75
CA SER A 36 -3.56 1.95 9.52
C SER A 36 -2.58 1.12 8.66
N ILE A 37 -2.80 1.07 7.36
CA ILE A 37 -1.95 0.35 6.39
C ILE A 37 -0.74 1.15 5.90
N ILE A 38 -0.69 2.47 6.17
CA ILE A 38 0.39 3.33 5.67
C ILE A 38 1.76 2.87 6.21
N GLU A 39 1.85 2.59 7.51
CA GLU A 39 3.09 2.15 8.13
C GLU A 39 3.56 0.76 7.61
N PRO A 40 2.71 -0.27 7.54
CA PRO A 40 3.03 -1.52 6.85
C PRO A 40 3.50 -1.33 5.41
N ILE A 41 2.86 -0.44 4.63
CA ILE A 41 3.26 -0.13 3.25
C ILE A 41 4.69 0.43 3.22
N ASN A 42 4.97 1.44 4.04
CA ASN A 42 6.30 2.04 4.12
C ASN A 42 7.39 1.02 4.46
N GLN A 43 7.08 0.06 5.34
CA GLN A 43 8.01 -1.01 5.71
C GLN A 43 8.29 -1.95 4.53
N ILE A 44 7.26 -2.40 3.82
CA ILE A 44 7.44 -3.34 2.71
C ILE A 44 8.00 -2.68 1.45
N MET A 45 7.82 -1.37 1.26
CA MET A 45 8.41 -0.63 0.13
C MET A 45 9.93 -0.83 0.04
N SER A 46 10.61 -0.98 1.19
CA SER A 46 12.06 -1.23 1.23
C SER A 46 12.50 -2.57 0.60
N LEU A 47 11.56 -3.50 0.41
CA LEU A 47 11.83 -4.84 -0.14
C LEU A 47 11.75 -4.88 -1.67
N PHE A 48 11.14 -3.87 -2.31
CA PHE A 48 10.87 -3.86 -3.75
C PHE A 48 11.74 -2.83 -4.48
N ASN A 49 12.28 -3.23 -5.63
CA ASN A 49 12.98 -2.30 -6.52
C ASN A 49 12.02 -1.51 -7.41
N ASN A 50 10.86 -2.09 -7.74
CA ASN A 50 9.85 -1.51 -8.60
C ASN A 50 8.62 -1.16 -7.76
N ILE A 51 8.29 0.13 -7.66
CA ILE A 51 7.16 0.63 -6.87
C ILE A 51 6.29 1.49 -7.78
N ILE A 52 5.00 1.15 -7.84
CA ILE A 52 3.99 1.86 -8.62
C ILE A 52 2.91 2.35 -7.66
N LEU A 53 2.51 3.60 -7.81
CA LEU A 53 1.39 4.20 -7.07
C LEU A 53 0.27 4.45 -8.07
N SER A 54 -0.94 3.99 -7.80
CA SER A 54 -2.13 4.49 -8.49
C SER A 54 -2.74 5.64 -7.72
N GLN A 55 -3.49 6.46 -8.45
CA GLN A 55 -4.28 7.53 -7.88
C GLN A 55 -5.63 7.53 -8.59
N ASP A 56 -6.70 7.51 -7.80
CA ASP A 56 -8.01 7.86 -8.30
C ASP A 56 -8.04 9.34 -8.70
N TRP A 57 -8.41 9.61 -9.95
CA TRP A 57 -8.33 10.93 -10.59
C TRP A 57 -9.58 11.22 -11.41
N HIS A 58 -10.67 11.50 -10.70
CA HIS A 58 -11.98 11.88 -11.24
C HIS A 58 -12.10 13.39 -11.48
#